data_AF-A0A2N4YJN4-F1
#
_entry.id   AF-A0A2N4YJN4-F1
#
_cell.length_a   1.000
_cell.length_b   1.000
_cell.length_c   1.000
_cell.angle_alpha   90.00
_cell.angle_beta   90.00
_cell.angle_gamma   90.00
#
_symmetry.space_group_name_H-M   'P 1'
#
loop_
_entity.id
_entity.type
_entity.pdbx_description
1 polymer ?
#
loop_
_entity_poly.entity_id
_entity_poly.type
_entity_poly.pdbx_seq_one_letter_code
_entity_poly.pdbx_strand_id
1 'polypeptide(L)'
;MTARVLIGESHVLKRFSSATAAQAALDRAEALLAAGIATPRPARQDADTLRFPRITGSSGGDLVATLPHLLSPLLALTRLKAPGLRLDGHDPLRRIRPRLALAPASVARLADRQAALLPPPGQTLCHGDFHPGQVIRTADGQSWLLDLDDLALGPAEADLGNLIAWLATRPIPSPDPLPLRLVRSRRDVGACWHLLGGRIDAASLSAYQTLALIRRALKRAEGGDRSLLDAVEALAGQGADLAKA
;
A
#
# COMPACT_ATOMS: atom_id res chain seq x y z
N MET A 1 -1.16 11.96 -11.75
CA MET A 1 0.10 12.73 -11.71
C MET A 1 0.83 12.38 -10.43
N THR A 2 2.06 11.91 -10.52
CA THR A 2 2.87 11.51 -9.36
C THR A 2 3.62 12.74 -8.85
N ALA A 3 3.60 12.98 -7.53
CA ALA A 3 4.39 14.04 -6.92
C ALA A 3 5.88 13.89 -7.27
N ARG A 4 6.58 15.00 -7.51
CA ARG A 4 8.04 14.98 -7.68
C ARG A 4 8.69 15.08 -6.31
N VAL A 5 9.59 14.15 -6.01
CA VAL A 5 10.28 14.06 -4.72
C VAL A 5 11.76 14.37 -4.92
N LEU A 6 12.30 15.31 -4.13
CA LEU A 6 13.71 15.62 -4.04
C LEU A 6 14.20 15.29 -2.63
N ILE A 7 15.23 14.45 -2.53
CA ILE A 7 15.77 13.99 -1.25
C ILE A 7 17.06 14.75 -0.98
N GLY A 8 17.04 15.63 0.02
CA GLY A 8 18.21 16.33 0.54
C GLY A 8 18.82 15.61 1.76
N GLU A 9 19.91 16.17 2.27
CA GLU A 9 20.59 15.62 3.45
C GLU A 9 19.73 15.66 4.71
N SER A 10 19.02 16.78 4.95
CA SER A 10 18.23 17.01 6.16
C SER A 10 16.72 16.96 5.97
N HIS A 11 16.25 16.96 4.72
CA HIS A 11 14.83 17.09 4.40
C HIS A 11 14.49 16.45 3.06
N VAL A 12 13.21 16.20 2.86
CA VAL A 12 12.62 15.75 1.60
C VAL A 12 11.65 16.81 1.12
N LEU A 13 11.80 17.29 -0.11
CA LEU A 13 10.83 18.17 -0.75
C LEU A 13 9.90 17.32 -1.60
N LYS A 14 8.59 17.52 -1.44
CA LYS A 14 7.57 16.87 -2.25
C LYS A 14 6.70 17.94 -2.91
N ARG A 15 6.74 17.96 -4.23
CA ARG A 15 5.91 18.85 -5.05
C ARG A 15 4.64 18.12 -5.49
N PHE A 16 3.50 18.68 -5.12
CA PHE A 16 2.17 18.19 -5.42
C PHE A 16 1.65 18.80 -6.73
N SER A 17 0.55 18.25 -7.25
CA SER A 17 -0.06 18.72 -8.50
C SER A 17 -0.74 20.09 -8.38
N SER A 18 -1.07 20.52 -7.16
CA SER A 18 -1.74 21.80 -6.89
C SER A 18 -1.57 22.21 -5.42
N ALA A 19 -1.89 23.47 -5.11
CA ALA A 19 -1.91 23.96 -3.74
C ALA A 19 -2.95 23.25 -2.86
N THR A 20 -4.11 22.89 -3.43
CA THR A 20 -5.14 22.09 -2.76
C THR A 20 -4.62 20.70 -2.38
N ALA A 21 -3.88 20.04 -3.29
CA ALA A 21 -3.30 18.74 -3.01
C ALA A 21 -2.21 18.80 -1.92
N ALA A 22 -1.39 19.85 -1.92
CA ALA A 22 -0.42 20.10 -0.85
C ALA A 22 -1.12 20.37 0.49
N GLN A 23 -2.20 21.15 0.50
CA GLN A 23 -2.98 21.39 1.73
C GLN A 23 -3.58 20.09 2.26
N ALA A 24 -4.20 19.28 1.41
CA ALA A 24 -4.75 17.99 1.83
C ALA A 24 -3.68 17.04 2.39
N ALA A 25 -2.44 17.09 1.87
CA ALA A 25 -1.32 16.32 2.44
C ALA A 25 -0.88 16.84 3.81
N LEU A 26 -0.88 18.16 4.03
CA LEU A 26 -0.64 18.78 5.33
C LEU A 26 -1.70 18.32 6.35
N ASP A 27 -2.98 18.48 6.01
CA ASP A 27 -4.11 18.16 6.90
C ASP A 27 -4.09 16.70 7.35
N ARG A 28 -3.76 15.77 6.44
CA ARG A 28 -3.60 14.34 6.76
C ARG A 28 -2.46 14.09 7.74
N ALA A 29 -1.29 14.70 7.52
CA ALA A 29 -0.15 14.53 8.41
C ALA A 29 -0.43 15.10 9.80
N GLU A 30 -1.07 16.27 9.87
CA GLU A 30 -1.46 16.89 11.14
C GLU A 30 -2.50 16.06 11.90
N ALA A 31 -3.50 15.52 11.21
CA ALA A 31 -4.49 14.63 11.81
C ALA A 31 -3.86 13.35 12.39
N LEU A 32 -2.91 12.74 11.68
CA LEU A 32 -2.20 11.56 12.16
C LEU A 32 -1.27 11.89 13.35
N LEU A 33 -0.59 13.03 13.32
CA LEU A 33 0.22 13.49 14.44
C LEU A 33 -0.61 13.78 15.70
N ALA A 34 -1.75 14.46 15.55
CA ALA A 34 -2.68 14.73 16.64
C ALA A 34 -3.25 13.43 17.25
N ALA A 35 -3.32 12.38 16.44
CA ALA A 35 -3.72 11.03 16.83
C ALA A 35 -2.60 10.16 17.43
N GLY A 36 -1.38 10.68 17.55
CA GLY A 36 -0.23 9.94 18.05
C GLY A 36 0.37 8.92 17.06
N ILE A 37 -0.01 8.98 15.78
CA ILE A 37 0.64 8.20 14.72
C ILE A 37 1.89 8.95 14.29
N ALA A 38 3.05 8.31 14.46
CA ALA A 38 4.33 8.87 14.02
C ALA A 38 4.37 8.97 12.49
N THR A 39 4.40 10.20 11.99
CA THR A 39 4.57 10.57 10.58
C THR A 39 5.39 11.86 10.52
N PRO A 40 6.24 12.10 9.51
CA PRO A 40 7.02 13.33 9.43
C PRO A 40 6.09 14.55 9.40
N ARG A 41 6.36 15.56 10.24
CA ARG A 41 5.60 16.81 10.23
C ARG A 41 6.01 17.66 9.01
N PRO A 42 5.16 17.84 8.00
CA PRO A 42 5.47 18.74 6.88
C PRO A 42 5.52 20.20 7.34
N ALA A 43 6.40 20.97 6.71
CA ALA A 43 6.36 22.42 6.67
C ALA A 43 6.08 22.89 5.24
N ARG A 44 5.30 23.95 5.07
CA ARG A 44 5.03 24.53 3.76
C ARG A 44 6.31 25.22 3.25
N GLN A 45 6.76 24.83 2.06
CA GLN A 45 7.86 25.50 1.35
C GLN A 45 7.29 26.53 0.38
N ASP A 46 6.32 26.11 -0.45
CA ASP A 46 5.63 26.94 -1.44
C ASP A 46 4.12 26.61 -1.48
N ALA A 47 3.39 27.17 -2.45
CA ALA A 47 1.97 26.91 -2.64
C ALA A 47 1.66 25.42 -2.89
N ASP A 48 2.47 24.72 -3.69
CA ASP A 48 2.28 23.32 -4.09
C ASP A 48 3.36 22.38 -3.53
N THR A 49 4.27 22.87 -2.68
CA THR A 49 5.44 22.11 -2.23
C THR A 49 5.53 22.06 -0.71
N LEU A 50 5.69 20.85 -0.18
CA LEU A 50 5.92 20.60 1.24
C LEU A 50 7.34 20.09 1.48
N ARG A 51 7.92 20.52 2.59
CA ARG A 51 9.21 20.09 3.12
C ARG A 51 8.97 19.18 4.32
N PHE A 52 9.45 17.95 4.23
CA PHE A 52 9.39 16.96 5.31
C PHE A 52 10.77 16.80 5.95
N PRO A 53 10.88 16.66 7.28
CA PRO A 53 12.15 16.30 7.91
C PRO A 53 12.57 14.91 7.43
N ARG A 54 13.88 14.71 7.24
CA ARG A 54 14.42 13.38 6.94
C ARG A 54 14.41 12.55 8.22
N ILE A 55 13.79 11.39 8.16
CA ILE A 55 13.83 10.40 9.25
C ILE A 55 14.91 9.38 8.93
N THR A 56 15.79 9.10 9.89
CA THR A 56 16.90 8.16 9.75
C THR A 56 16.57 6.86 10.46
N GLY A 57 16.56 5.74 9.74
CA GLY A 57 16.25 4.44 10.30
C GLY A 57 16.24 3.35 9.23
N SER A 58 15.85 2.14 9.61
CA SER A 58 15.70 1.02 8.68
C SER A 58 14.36 1.09 7.95
N SER A 59 14.33 0.71 6.68
CA SER A 59 13.14 0.74 5.82
C SER A 59 13.22 -0.37 4.77
N GLY A 60 12.12 -0.63 4.06
CA GLY A 60 12.14 -1.52 2.91
C GLY A 60 12.42 -2.97 3.32
N GLY A 61 13.42 -3.58 2.67
CA GLY A 61 13.77 -5.00 2.85
C GLY A 61 14.12 -5.37 4.30
N ASP A 62 14.78 -4.46 5.02
CA ASP A 62 15.23 -4.68 6.40
C ASP A 62 14.06 -4.90 7.37
N LEU A 63 12.92 -4.24 7.10
CA LEU A 63 11.72 -4.39 7.92
C LEU A 63 10.94 -5.67 7.62
N VAL A 64 11.22 -6.34 6.50
CA VAL A 64 10.53 -7.61 6.19
C VAL A 64 10.93 -8.71 7.17
N ALA A 65 12.15 -8.68 7.70
CA ALA A 65 12.57 -9.59 8.76
C ALA A 65 11.83 -9.35 10.09
N THR A 66 11.14 -8.21 10.22
CA THR A 66 10.45 -7.78 11.44
C THR A 66 9.00 -7.35 11.16
N LEU A 67 8.22 -8.25 10.52
CA LEU A 67 6.82 -8.01 10.15
C LEU A 67 5.94 -7.35 11.23
N PRO A 68 6.04 -7.70 12.54
CA PRO A 68 5.26 -7.00 13.56
C PRO A 68 5.54 -5.49 13.64
N HIS A 69 6.79 -5.06 13.48
CA HIS A 69 7.16 -3.64 13.47
C HIS A 69 6.73 -2.91 12.20
N LEU A 70 6.67 -3.63 11.09
CA LEU A 70 6.11 -3.12 9.85
C LEU A 70 4.59 -2.92 9.99
N LEU A 71 3.87 -3.89 10.55
CA LEU A 71 2.41 -3.88 10.63
C LEU A 71 1.84 -3.03 11.78
N SER A 72 2.60 -2.77 12.83
CA SER A 72 2.12 -1.99 13.99
C SER A 72 1.60 -0.59 13.63
N PRO A 73 2.26 0.25 12.81
CA PRO A 73 1.69 1.55 12.42
C PRO A 73 0.41 1.41 11.59
N LEU A 74 0.30 0.35 10.76
CA LEU A 74 -0.92 0.08 10.00
C LEU A 74 -2.08 -0.30 10.93
N LEU A 75 -1.84 -1.10 11.96
CA LEU A 75 -2.87 -1.41 12.95
C LEU A 75 -3.29 -0.18 13.77
N ALA A 76 -2.35 0.68 14.12
CA ALA A 76 -2.67 1.96 14.77
C ALA A 76 -3.57 2.82 13.86
N LEU A 77 -3.26 2.86 12.56
CA LEU A 77 -4.06 3.57 11.57
C LEU A 77 -5.50 3.05 11.48
N THR A 78 -5.70 1.72 11.43
CA THR A 78 -7.05 1.14 11.29
C THR A 78 -7.92 1.34 12.53
N ARG A 79 -7.30 1.56 13.70
CA ARG A 79 -7.99 1.85 14.98
C ARG A 79 -8.26 3.34 15.17
N LEU A 80 -7.66 4.20 14.37
CA LEU A 80 -7.81 5.63 14.52
C LEU A 80 -9.23 6.08 14.13
N LYS A 81 -9.84 6.86 15.02
CA LYS A 81 -10.98 7.71 14.70
C LYS A 81 -10.46 9.12 14.45
N ALA A 82 -10.59 9.62 13.23
CA ALA A 82 -10.17 10.96 12.85
C ALA A 82 -11.38 11.85 12.52
N PRO A 83 -12.20 12.25 13.52
CA PRO A 83 -13.34 13.12 13.28
C PRO A 83 -12.83 14.46 12.72
N GLY A 84 -13.28 14.82 11.52
CA GLY A 84 -12.88 16.05 10.83
C GLY A 84 -11.94 15.85 9.65
N LEU A 85 -11.27 14.68 9.52
CA LEU A 85 -10.49 14.37 8.33
C LEU A 85 -11.44 13.93 7.22
N ARG A 86 -11.61 14.78 6.19
CA ARG A 86 -12.42 14.47 5.01
C ARG A 86 -11.59 13.61 4.06
N LEU A 87 -11.92 12.33 3.99
CA LEU A 87 -11.28 11.37 3.09
C LEU A 87 -12.31 10.75 2.16
N ASP A 88 -11.87 10.49 0.94
CA ASP A 88 -12.62 9.69 -0.01
C ASP A 88 -12.57 8.20 0.39
N GLY A 89 -13.54 7.43 -0.12
CA GLY A 89 -13.49 5.98 -0.05
C GLY A 89 -12.32 5.42 -0.88
N HIS A 90 -11.71 4.35 -0.39
CA HIS A 90 -10.63 3.67 -1.09
C HIS A 90 -11.14 3.11 -2.42
N ASP A 91 -10.53 3.57 -3.52
CA ASP A 91 -10.81 3.07 -4.87
C ASP A 91 -9.73 2.06 -5.29
N PRO A 92 -10.03 0.75 -5.27
CA PRO A 92 -9.06 -0.30 -5.56
C PRO A 92 -8.52 -0.25 -6.99
N LEU A 93 -9.29 0.34 -7.92
CA LEU A 93 -8.95 0.39 -9.33
C LEU A 93 -8.23 1.69 -9.71
N ARG A 94 -8.10 2.66 -8.80
CA ARG A 94 -7.48 3.98 -9.05
C ARG A 94 -6.12 3.89 -9.75
N ARG A 95 -5.29 2.92 -9.34
CA ARG A 95 -3.94 2.71 -9.89
C ARG A 95 -3.87 1.66 -11.02
N ILE A 96 -4.98 0.95 -11.28
CA ILE A 96 -5.12 -0.03 -12.36
C ILE A 96 -5.65 0.66 -13.64
N ARG A 97 -6.72 1.46 -13.53
CA ARG A 97 -7.39 2.10 -14.69
C ARG A 97 -6.43 2.81 -15.66
N PRO A 98 -5.45 3.61 -15.19
CA PRO A 98 -4.52 4.30 -16.10
C PRO A 98 -3.63 3.36 -16.93
N ARG A 99 -3.53 2.08 -16.54
CA ARG A 99 -2.66 1.06 -17.15
C ARG A 99 -3.44 -0.05 -17.85
N LEU A 100 -4.77 0.05 -17.95
CA LEU A 100 -5.59 -0.99 -18.57
C LEU A 100 -5.24 -1.23 -20.04
N ALA A 101 -4.72 -0.23 -20.75
CA ALA A 101 -4.22 -0.40 -22.12
C ALA A 101 -3.07 -1.40 -22.24
N LEU A 102 -2.34 -1.69 -21.14
CA LEU A 102 -1.29 -2.71 -21.10
C LEU A 102 -1.82 -4.10 -20.72
N ALA A 103 -3.03 -4.17 -20.16
CA ALA A 103 -3.59 -5.38 -19.59
C ALA A 103 -4.16 -6.28 -20.69
N PRO A 104 -3.79 -7.59 -20.71
CA PRO A 104 -4.54 -8.58 -21.46
C PRO A 104 -6.01 -8.60 -21.00
N ALA A 105 -6.92 -8.95 -21.92
CA ALA A 105 -8.36 -8.93 -21.64
C ALA A 105 -8.76 -9.87 -20.48
N SER A 106 -8.04 -10.97 -20.28
CA SER A 106 -8.18 -11.88 -19.14
C SER A 106 -7.90 -11.19 -17.81
N VAL A 107 -6.83 -10.40 -17.73
CA VAL A 107 -6.40 -9.65 -16.55
C VAL A 107 -7.36 -8.50 -16.25
N ALA A 108 -7.81 -7.77 -17.28
CA ALA A 108 -8.81 -6.71 -17.13
C ALA A 108 -10.12 -7.26 -16.55
N ARG A 109 -10.65 -8.36 -17.12
CA ARG A 109 -11.84 -9.05 -16.59
C ARG A 109 -11.64 -9.58 -15.18
N LEU A 110 -10.43 -10.05 -14.84
CA LEU A 110 -10.13 -10.46 -13.47
C LEU A 110 -10.20 -9.27 -12.51
N ALA A 111 -9.63 -8.11 -12.86
CA ALA A 111 -9.71 -6.91 -12.04
C ALA A 111 -11.16 -6.48 -11.79
N ASP A 112 -12.00 -6.45 -12.83
CA ASP A 112 -13.42 -6.08 -12.71
C ASP A 112 -14.19 -7.05 -11.80
N ARG A 113 -13.97 -8.36 -11.99
CA ARG A 113 -14.59 -9.39 -11.15
C ARG A 113 -14.20 -9.24 -9.68
N GLN A 114 -12.91 -9.03 -9.40
CA GLN A 114 -12.45 -8.88 -8.02
C GLN A 114 -12.95 -7.59 -7.37
N ALA A 115 -13.00 -6.49 -8.12
CA ALA A 115 -13.57 -5.24 -7.63
C ALA A 115 -15.07 -5.38 -7.30
N ALA A 116 -15.82 -6.17 -8.08
CA ALA A 116 -17.24 -6.43 -7.83
C ALA A 116 -17.51 -7.30 -6.58
N LEU A 117 -16.51 -8.02 -6.06
CA LEU A 117 -16.62 -8.81 -4.83
C LEU A 117 -16.40 -7.99 -3.56
N LEU A 118 -15.89 -6.77 -3.68
CA LEU A 118 -15.50 -5.97 -2.52
C LEU A 118 -16.74 -5.36 -1.84
N PRO A 119 -16.79 -5.37 -0.49
CA PRO A 119 -17.80 -4.63 0.22
C PRO A 119 -17.63 -3.12 -0.01
N PRO A 120 -18.68 -2.32 0.22
CA PRO A 120 -18.55 -0.87 0.27
C PRO A 120 -17.42 -0.44 1.22
N PRO A 121 -16.71 0.67 0.96
CA PRO A 121 -15.66 1.16 1.84
C PRO A 121 -16.17 1.30 3.28
N GLY A 122 -15.47 0.67 4.22
CA GLY A 122 -15.76 0.79 5.64
C GLY A 122 -15.41 2.18 6.20
N GLN A 123 -15.61 2.37 7.50
CA GLN A 123 -15.27 3.61 8.21
C GLN A 123 -13.85 3.63 8.79
N THR A 124 -13.06 2.57 8.56
CA THR A 124 -11.67 2.49 9.01
C THR A 124 -10.75 3.24 8.05
N LEU A 125 -9.58 3.65 8.54
CA LEU A 125 -8.54 4.23 7.68
C LEU A 125 -7.68 3.12 7.06
N CYS A 126 -7.39 3.28 5.78
CA CYS A 126 -6.31 2.56 5.09
C CYS A 126 -5.30 3.57 4.52
N HIS A 127 -4.03 3.19 4.50
CA HIS A 127 -2.93 3.93 3.91
C HIS A 127 -3.05 4.02 2.37
N GLY A 128 -3.60 2.99 1.72
CA GLY A 128 -3.92 2.96 0.28
C GLY A 128 -2.76 2.56 -0.64
N ASP A 129 -1.51 2.69 -0.17
CA ASP A 129 -0.32 2.14 -0.85
C ASP A 129 0.68 1.48 0.11
N PHE A 130 0.21 0.79 1.15
CA PHE A 130 1.10 0.29 2.21
C PHE A 130 2.09 -0.79 1.71
N HIS A 131 3.39 -0.55 1.89
CA HIS A 131 4.46 -1.50 1.60
C HIS A 131 5.70 -1.17 2.46
N PRO A 132 6.74 -2.04 2.54
CA PRO A 132 7.85 -1.83 3.46
C PRO A 132 8.63 -0.52 3.28
N GLY A 133 8.67 0.04 2.07
CA GLY A 133 9.23 1.37 1.82
C GLY A 133 8.42 2.56 2.39
N GLN A 134 7.24 2.34 2.96
CA GLN A 134 6.39 3.36 3.59
C GLN A 134 6.51 3.38 5.11
N VAL A 135 7.44 2.60 5.66
CA VAL A 135 7.73 2.59 7.09
C VAL A 135 9.22 2.80 7.29
N ILE A 136 9.59 3.66 8.23
CA ILE A 136 10.95 3.78 8.75
C ILE A 136 10.91 3.40 10.22
N ARG A 137 11.78 2.49 10.65
CA ARG A 137 12.00 2.20 12.06
C ARG A 137 13.27 2.89 12.54
N THR A 138 13.14 3.81 13.47
CA THR A 138 14.25 4.55 14.08
C THR A 138 14.97 3.70 15.13
N ALA A 139 16.18 4.12 15.53
CA ALA A 139 17.02 3.38 16.47
C ALA A 139 16.41 3.24 17.87
N ASP A 140 15.53 4.17 18.26
CA ASP A 140 14.72 4.12 19.48
C ASP A 140 13.53 3.13 19.39
N GLY A 141 13.35 2.47 18.24
CA GLY A 141 12.33 1.46 18.02
C GLY A 141 10.99 1.99 17.49
N GLN A 142 10.83 3.31 17.32
CA GLN A 142 9.61 3.91 16.79
C GLN A 142 9.44 3.61 15.29
N SER A 143 8.24 3.19 14.88
CA SER A 143 7.87 3.04 13.47
C SER A 143 7.17 4.31 12.98
N TRP A 144 7.70 4.92 11.92
CA TRP A 144 7.19 6.11 11.25
C TRP A 144 6.49 5.72 9.95
N LEU A 145 5.24 6.13 9.79
CA LEU A 145 4.47 5.97 8.56
C LEU A 145 4.78 7.13 7.59
N LEU A 146 4.98 6.82 6.32
CA LEU A 146 5.31 7.78 5.26
C LEU A 146 4.22 7.85 4.20
N ASP A 147 4.34 8.79 3.26
CA ASP A 147 3.58 8.83 1.99
C ASP A 147 2.06 8.63 2.10
N LEU A 148 1.42 9.49 2.90
CA LEU A 148 -0.01 9.46 3.17
C LEU A 148 -0.90 9.92 2.00
N ASP A 149 -0.35 9.99 0.77
CA ASP A 149 -1.02 10.56 -0.41
C ASP A 149 -2.28 9.79 -0.84
N ASP A 150 -2.33 8.50 -0.50
CA ASP A 150 -3.45 7.62 -0.81
C ASP A 150 -4.26 7.21 0.43
N LEU A 151 -4.05 7.91 1.56
CA LEU A 151 -4.86 7.71 2.77
C LEU A 151 -6.34 7.90 2.43
N ALA A 152 -7.15 6.91 2.79
CA ALA A 152 -8.55 6.83 2.43
C ALA A 152 -9.37 6.09 3.49
N LEU A 153 -10.70 6.17 3.39
CA LEU A 153 -11.61 5.30 4.14
C LEU A 153 -11.66 3.94 3.44
N GLY A 154 -11.22 2.89 4.12
CA GLY A 154 -11.14 1.56 3.54
C GLY A 154 -10.77 0.48 4.56
N PRO A 155 -11.02 -0.79 4.20
CA PRO A 155 -10.70 -1.93 5.05
C PRO A 155 -9.18 -2.15 5.14
N ALA A 156 -8.71 -2.73 6.24
CA ALA A 156 -7.29 -3.05 6.45
C ALA A 156 -6.75 -4.00 5.34
N GLU A 157 -7.62 -4.84 4.82
CA GLU A 157 -7.39 -5.81 3.76
C GLU A 157 -6.84 -5.17 2.48
N ALA A 158 -7.14 -3.90 2.20
CA ALA A 158 -6.57 -3.17 1.08
C ALA A 158 -5.04 -3.03 1.21
N ASP A 159 -4.57 -2.64 2.39
CA ASP A 159 -3.15 -2.49 2.68
C ASP A 159 -2.44 -3.83 2.91
N LEU A 160 -3.11 -4.77 3.58
CA LEU A 160 -2.58 -6.13 3.78
C LEU A 160 -2.42 -6.85 2.44
N GLY A 161 -3.41 -6.76 1.55
CA GLY A 161 -3.35 -7.32 0.20
C GLY A 161 -2.22 -6.71 -0.61
N ASN A 162 -1.99 -5.40 -0.47
CA ASN A 162 -0.86 -4.72 -1.10
C ASN A 162 0.50 -5.20 -0.56
N LEU A 163 0.64 -5.35 0.75
CA LEU A 163 1.85 -5.87 1.37
C LEU A 163 2.15 -7.30 0.92
N ILE A 164 1.14 -8.17 0.90
CA ILE A 164 1.28 -9.56 0.44
C ILE A 164 1.75 -9.60 -1.02
N ALA A 165 1.11 -8.82 -1.91
CA ALA A 165 1.52 -8.74 -3.31
C ALA A 165 2.94 -8.18 -3.45
N TRP A 166 3.35 -7.24 -2.59
CA TRP A 166 4.72 -6.73 -2.55
C TRP A 166 5.73 -7.81 -2.16
N LEU A 167 5.49 -8.53 -1.07
CA LEU A 167 6.36 -9.59 -0.57
C LEU A 167 6.50 -10.74 -1.58
N ALA A 168 5.39 -11.12 -2.21
CA ALA A 168 5.35 -12.19 -3.20
C ALA A 168 6.03 -11.83 -4.53
N THR A 169 6.29 -10.54 -4.81
CA THR A 169 6.86 -10.10 -6.09
C THR A 169 8.13 -9.28 -5.95
N ARG A 170 8.67 -9.14 -4.74
CA ARG A 170 9.95 -8.46 -4.50
C ARG A 170 11.07 -9.13 -5.31
N PRO A 171 12.05 -8.36 -5.79
CA PRO A 171 13.14 -8.84 -6.66
C PRO A 171 14.22 -9.55 -5.84
N ILE A 172 13.84 -10.62 -5.15
CA ILE A 172 14.77 -11.50 -4.43
C ILE A 172 14.71 -12.86 -5.13
N PRO A 173 15.86 -13.47 -5.47
CA PRO A 173 15.90 -14.82 -5.99
C PRO A 173 15.12 -15.76 -5.07
N SER A 174 14.15 -16.46 -5.64
CA SER A 174 13.36 -17.46 -4.94
C SER A 174 13.12 -18.61 -5.90
N PRO A 175 13.36 -19.86 -5.49
CA PRO A 175 13.00 -21.02 -6.30
C PRO A 175 11.48 -21.23 -6.34
N ASP A 176 10.74 -20.59 -5.43
CA ASP A 176 9.30 -20.76 -5.30
C ASP A 176 8.55 -20.05 -6.44
N PRO A 177 7.61 -20.72 -7.12
CA PRO A 177 6.73 -20.06 -8.08
C PRO A 177 5.82 -19.04 -7.37
N LEU A 178 5.33 -18.05 -8.13
CA LEU A 178 4.52 -16.95 -7.61
C LEU A 178 3.34 -17.39 -6.71
N PRO A 179 2.55 -18.44 -7.04
CA PRO A 179 1.48 -18.91 -6.17
C PRO A 179 1.96 -19.29 -4.76
N LEU A 180 3.04 -20.08 -4.64
CA LEU A 180 3.58 -20.45 -3.33
C LEU A 180 4.10 -19.24 -2.55
N ARG A 181 4.67 -18.26 -3.25
CA ARG A 181 5.11 -17.00 -2.63
C ARG A 181 3.93 -16.18 -2.10
N LEU A 182 2.80 -16.16 -2.80
CA LEU A 182 1.57 -15.52 -2.35
C LEU A 182 1.01 -16.20 -1.10
N VAL A 183 0.92 -17.54 -1.09
CA VAL A 183 0.49 -18.34 0.07
C VAL A 183 1.31 -18.00 1.31
N ARG A 184 2.63 -18.11 1.19
CA ARG A 184 3.55 -17.89 2.29
C ARG A 184 3.44 -16.47 2.81
N SER A 185 3.43 -15.49 1.91
CA SER A 185 3.28 -14.08 2.29
C SER A 185 1.95 -13.81 2.99
N ARG A 186 0.85 -14.39 2.49
CA ARG A 186 -0.48 -14.28 3.11
C ARG A 186 -0.51 -14.89 4.51
N ARG A 187 0.05 -16.09 4.66
CA ARG A 187 0.15 -16.78 5.96
C ARG A 187 0.96 -15.97 6.95
N ASP A 188 2.15 -15.52 6.57
CA ASP A 188 3.08 -14.83 7.46
C ASP A 188 2.52 -13.45 7.87
N VAL A 189 1.92 -12.70 6.93
CA VAL A 189 1.23 -11.42 7.20
C VAL A 189 0.00 -11.63 8.08
N GLY A 190 -0.84 -12.63 7.76
CA GLY A 190 -2.05 -12.93 8.52
C GLY A 190 -1.76 -13.34 9.96
N ALA A 191 -0.77 -14.21 10.17
CA ALA A 191 -0.32 -14.61 11.50
C ALA A 191 0.18 -13.40 12.31
N CYS A 192 1.03 -12.55 11.73
CA CYS A 192 1.52 -11.35 12.41
C CYS A 192 0.39 -10.35 12.73
N TRP A 193 -0.52 -10.13 11.79
CA TRP A 193 -1.68 -9.25 12.00
C TRP A 193 -2.57 -9.75 13.14
N HIS A 194 -2.83 -11.06 13.19
CA HIS A 194 -3.58 -11.68 14.26
C HIS A 194 -2.88 -11.54 15.63
N LEU A 195 -1.56 -11.76 15.68
CA LEU A 195 -0.76 -11.58 16.91
C LEU A 195 -0.83 -10.14 17.45
N LEU A 196 -0.93 -9.14 16.57
CA LEU A 196 -1.13 -7.74 16.97
C LEU A 196 -2.58 -7.42 17.40
N GLY A 197 -3.49 -8.39 17.32
CA GLY A 197 -4.91 -8.23 17.64
C GLY A 197 -5.73 -7.64 16.48
N GLY A 198 -5.25 -7.76 15.25
CA GLY A 198 -5.99 -7.43 14.05
C GLY A 198 -6.96 -8.54 13.64
N ARG A 199 -8.05 -8.16 12.95
CA ARG A 199 -9.01 -9.08 12.33
C ARG A 199 -8.91 -8.98 10.81
N ILE A 200 -9.21 -10.07 10.12
CA ILE A 200 -9.15 -10.18 8.66
C ILE A 200 -10.43 -10.85 8.18
N ASP A 201 -11.08 -10.23 7.21
CA ASP A 201 -12.04 -10.89 6.33
C ASP A 201 -11.28 -11.57 5.17
N ALA A 202 -11.36 -12.90 5.12
CA ALA A 202 -10.56 -13.68 4.18
C ALA A 202 -10.96 -13.46 2.71
N ALA A 203 -12.24 -13.17 2.45
CA ALA A 203 -12.75 -12.91 1.11
C ALA A 203 -12.25 -11.56 0.59
N SER A 204 -12.42 -10.50 1.39
CA SER A 204 -11.92 -9.16 1.07
C SER A 204 -10.40 -9.16 0.89
N LEU A 205 -9.66 -9.83 1.78
CA LEU A 205 -8.20 -9.93 1.66
C LEU A 205 -7.79 -10.56 0.33
N SER A 206 -8.49 -11.61 -0.11
CA SER A 206 -8.21 -12.25 -1.39
C SER A 206 -8.40 -11.31 -2.57
N ALA A 207 -9.53 -10.59 -2.59
CA ALA A 207 -9.85 -9.67 -3.67
C ALA A 207 -8.83 -8.52 -3.74
N TYR A 208 -8.51 -7.90 -2.60
CA TYR A 208 -7.50 -6.84 -2.54
C TYR A 208 -6.09 -7.33 -2.88
N GLN A 209 -5.70 -8.53 -2.44
CA GLN A 209 -4.43 -9.15 -2.82
C GLN A 209 -4.33 -9.32 -4.34
N THR A 210 -5.38 -9.81 -4.99
CA THR A 210 -5.41 -10.00 -6.44
C THR A 210 -5.32 -8.67 -7.17
N LEU A 211 -6.10 -7.67 -6.76
CA LEU A 211 -6.06 -6.33 -7.32
C LEU A 211 -4.68 -5.67 -7.15
N ALA A 212 -4.06 -5.82 -5.98
CA ALA A 212 -2.71 -5.34 -5.74
C ALA A 212 -1.66 -6.03 -6.63
N LEU A 213 -1.80 -7.35 -6.87
CA LEU A 213 -0.94 -8.09 -7.77
C LEU A 213 -1.06 -7.59 -9.21
N ILE A 214 -2.29 -7.41 -9.71
CA ILE A 214 -2.56 -6.83 -11.04
C ILE A 214 -1.95 -5.43 -11.15
N ARG A 215 -2.19 -4.57 -10.15
CA ARG A 215 -1.63 -3.21 -10.07
C ARG A 215 -0.10 -3.22 -10.20
N ARG A 216 0.58 -4.13 -9.49
CA ARG A 216 2.04 -4.27 -9.53
C ARG A 216 2.54 -4.83 -10.86
N ALA A 217 1.85 -5.81 -11.43
CA ALA A 217 2.17 -6.38 -12.73
C ALA A 217 2.11 -5.32 -13.83
N LEU A 218 1.03 -4.54 -13.87
CA LEU A 218 0.86 -3.44 -14.84
C LEU A 218 1.90 -2.34 -14.64
N LYS A 219 2.24 -2.00 -13.39
CA LYS A 219 3.30 -1.01 -13.10
C LYS A 219 4.68 -1.47 -13.60
N ARG A 220 5.02 -2.76 -13.49
CA ARG A 220 6.28 -3.30 -14.03
C ARG A 220 6.26 -3.34 -15.56
N ALA A 221 5.13 -3.73 -16.16
CA ALA A 221 4.97 -3.76 -17.61
C ALA A 221 5.09 -2.35 -18.23
N GLU A 222 4.55 -1.32 -17.58
CA GLU A 222 4.75 0.09 -17.95
C GLU A 222 6.24 0.48 -17.94
N GLY A 223 7.04 -0.11 -17.05
CA GLY A 223 8.49 0.04 -16.99
C GLY A 223 9.28 -0.91 -17.90
N GLY A 224 8.61 -1.66 -18.79
CA GLY A 224 9.24 -2.57 -19.75
C GLY A 224 9.39 -4.03 -19.30
N ASP A 225 9.07 -4.36 -18.05
CA ASP A 225 9.16 -5.73 -17.52
C ASP A 225 7.78 -6.39 -17.45
N ARG A 226 7.49 -7.23 -18.44
CA ARG A 226 6.21 -7.94 -18.58
C ARG A 226 6.14 -9.26 -17.83
N SER A 227 7.24 -9.76 -17.27
CA SER A 227 7.32 -11.11 -16.68
C SER A 227 6.23 -11.38 -15.63
N LEU A 228 5.96 -10.38 -14.77
CA LEU A 228 4.92 -10.51 -13.75
C LEU A 228 3.50 -10.45 -14.35
N LEU A 229 3.30 -9.67 -15.40
CA LEU A 229 1.99 -9.59 -16.08
C LEU A 229 1.65 -10.90 -16.79
N ASP A 230 2.63 -11.49 -17.47
CA ASP A 230 2.46 -12.78 -18.14
C ASP A 230 2.17 -13.89 -17.12
N ALA A 231 2.83 -13.87 -15.96
CA ALA A 231 2.53 -14.80 -14.86
C ALA A 231 1.10 -14.61 -14.30
N VAL A 232 0.64 -13.37 -14.14
CA VAL A 232 -0.73 -13.08 -13.68
C VAL A 232 -1.77 -13.52 -14.72
N GLU A 233 -1.49 -13.30 -16.01
CA GLU A 233 -2.34 -13.75 -17.11
C GLU A 233 -2.47 -15.29 -17.12
N ALA A 234 -1.35 -16.01 -16.98
CA ALA A 234 -1.36 -17.47 -16.91
C ALA A 234 -2.24 -17.98 -15.76
N LEU A 235 -2.15 -17.34 -14.57
CA LEU A 235 -2.98 -17.69 -13.41
C LEU A 235 -4.46 -17.35 -13.64
N ALA A 236 -4.75 -16.23 -14.28
CA ALA A 236 -6.12 -15.82 -14.62
C ALA A 236 -6.79 -16.81 -15.60
N GLY A 237 -6.01 -17.39 -16.54
CA GLY A 237 -6.48 -18.37 -17.51
C GLY A 237 -6.81 -19.74 -16.92
N GLN A 238 -6.18 -20.12 -15.81
CA GLN A 238 -6.40 -21.41 -15.14
C GLN A 238 -7.65 -21.44 -14.25
N GLY A 239 -8.37 -20.31 -14.13
CA GLY A 239 -9.47 -20.18 -13.16
C GLY A 239 -9.00 -20.34 -11.71
N ALA A 240 -7.69 -20.29 -11.47
CA ALA A 240 -7.10 -20.40 -10.16
C ALA A 240 -7.58 -19.23 -9.32
N ASP A 241 -8.36 -19.54 -8.29
CA ASP A 241 -8.59 -18.58 -7.22
C ASP A 241 -7.24 -18.34 -6.57
N LEU A 242 -6.63 -17.17 -6.83
CA LEU A 242 -5.37 -16.74 -6.21
C LEU A 242 -5.46 -16.73 -4.67
N ALA A 243 -6.67 -16.90 -4.10
CA ALA A 243 -6.94 -17.13 -2.69
C ALA A 243 -6.68 -18.55 -2.18
N LYS A 244 -6.78 -19.57 -3.05
CA LYS A 244 -6.86 -20.99 -2.69
C LYS A 244 -5.64 -21.81 -3.09
N ALA A 245 -4.79 -21.28 -3.97
CA ALA A 245 -3.43 -21.78 -4.12
C ALA A 245 -2.67 -21.46 -2.84
#